data_AF-A0A497CPW2-F1
#
_entry.id   AF-A0A497CPW2-F1
#
_cell.length_a   1.000
_cell.length_b   1.000
_cell.length_c   1.000
_cell.angle_alpha   90.00
_cell.angle_beta   90.00
_cell.angle_gamma   90.00
#
_symmetry.space_group_name_H-M   'P 1'
#
loop_
_entity.id
_entity.type
_entity.pdbx_description
1 polymer ?
#
loop_
_entity_poly.entity_id
_entity_poly.type
_entity_poly.pdbx_seq_one_letter_code
_entity_poly.pdbx_strand_id
1 'polypeptide(L)'
;MKIQTFTPLFVKSIAVVFGAFLGGYYFTELFHHPTSLVGGLWAVISAIIVLEATHKETFASAKNRLIGTFIGALVSGVYLYYFSFSILGFIVAVAVGALICFLFDLQKSVKLTGITISVIMIVATLEKGIHPFLNAGLRLAESAIGTGVAVLVALLALYIENMSARKNIVK
;
A
#
# COMPACT_ATOMS: atom_id res chain seq x y z
N MET A 1 -21.04 -23.01 -10.03
CA MET A 1 -20.33 -22.71 -8.76
C MET A 1 -19.32 -21.55 -8.83
N LYS A 2 -18.87 -21.05 -10.00
CA LYS A 2 -17.90 -19.92 -10.10
C LYS A 2 -18.52 -18.51 -10.09
N ILE A 3 -19.81 -18.36 -10.41
CA ILE A 3 -20.46 -17.05 -10.57
C ILE A 3 -20.83 -16.41 -9.21
N GLN A 4 -21.15 -17.21 -8.20
CA GLN A 4 -21.58 -16.71 -6.88
C GLN A 4 -20.46 -16.05 -6.05
N THR A 5 -19.20 -16.43 -6.28
CA THR A 5 -18.01 -15.84 -5.62
C THR A 5 -17.43 -14.64 -6.38
N PHE A 6 -17.80 -14.47 -7.66
CA PHE A 6 -17.24 -13.41 -8.52
C PHE A 6 -17.83 -12.03 -8.21
N THR A 7 -19.14 -11.94 -8.00
CA THR A 7 -19.85 -10.68 -7.68
C THR A 7 -19.35 -10.00 -6.40
N PRO A 8 -19.15 -10.69 -5.25
CA PRO A 8 -18.67 -10.03 -4.04
C PRO A 8 -17.23 -9.54 -4.16
N LEU A 9 -16.36 -10.21 -4.91
CA LEU A 9 -14.98 -9.75 -5.12
C LEU A 9 -14.95 -8.49 -5.99
N PHE A 10 -15.74 -8.46 -7.07
CA PHE A 10 -15.85 -7.29 -7.94
C PHE A 10 -16.32 -6.04 -7.16
N VAL A 11 -17.36 -6.19 -6.33
CA VAL A 11 -17.86 -5.08 -5.50
C VAL A 11 -16.81 -4.62 -4.48
N LYS A 12 -16.10 -5.56 -3.83
CA LYS A 12 -15.00 -5.21 -2.91
C LYS A 12 -13.92 -4.41 -3.63
N SER A 13 -13.53 -4.82 -4.85
CA SER A 13 -12.51 -4.12 -5.65
C SER A 13 -12.89 -2.69 -5.99
N ILE A 14 -14.14 -2.44 -6.40
CA ILE A 14 -14.61 -1.08 -6.69
C ILE A 14 -14.62 -0.22 -5.42
N ALA A 15 -15.10 -0.78 -4.31
CA ALA A 15 -15.16 -0.07 -3.03
C ALA A 15 -13.77 0.34 -2.52
N VAL A 16 -12.78 -0.56 -2.59
CA VAL A 16 -11.42 -0.23 -2.14
C VAL A 16 -10.74 0.79 -3.04
N VAL A 17 -10.93 0.72 -4.36
CA VAL A 17 -10.33 1.68 -5.30
C VAL A 17 -10.86 3.09 -5.01
N PHE A 18 -12.18 3.23 -4.91
CA PHE A 18 -12.79 4.53 -4.65
C PHE A 18 -12.39 5.10 -3.29
N GLY A 19 -12.51 4.30 -2.23
CA GLY A 19 -12.19 4.74 -0.87
C GLY A 19 -10.71 5.07 -0.68
N ALA A 20 -9.82 4.24 -1.23
CA ALA A 20 -8.37 4.46 -1.12
C ALA A 20 -7.92 5.66 -1.95
N PHE A 21 -8.46 5.85 -3.16
CA PHE A 21 -8.11 7.00 -3.99
C PHE A 21 -8.45 8.31 -3.30
N LEU A 22 -9.70 8.47 -2.83
CA LEU A 22 -10.12 9.68 -2.14
C LEU A 22 -9.33 9.90 -0.86
N GLY A 23 -9.14 8.84 -0.06
CA GLY A 23 -8.37 8.92 1.17
C GLY A 23 -6.93 9.36 0.93
N GLY A 24 -6.23 8.74 -0.01
CA GLY A 24 -4.84 9.08 -0.33
C GLY A 24 -4.69 10.45 -0.99
N TYR A 25 -5.61 10.81 -1.89
CA TYR A 25 -5.60 12.10 -2.59
C TYR A 25 -5.76 13.25 -1.61
N TYR A 26 -6.87 13.27 -0.87
CA TYR A 26 -7.16 14.37 0.06
C TYR A 26 -6.17 14.41 1.22
N PHE A 27 -5.70 13.27 1.72
CA PHE A 27 -4.66 13.25 2.74
C PHE A 27 -3.38 13.95 2.25
N THR A 28 -2.93 13.61 1.05
CA THR A 28 -1.70 14.17 0.49
C THR A 28 -1.85 15.66 0.17
N GLU A 29 -3.04 16.07 -0.27
CA GLU A 29 -3.37 17.46 -0.58
C GLU A 29 -3.17 18.40 0.63
N LEU A 30 -3.40 17.90 1.85
CA LEU A 30 -3.17 18.67 3.09
C LEU A 30 -1.69 19.03 3.33
N PHE A 31 -0.76 18.24 2.80
CA PHE A 31 0.68 18.39 3.07
C PHE A 31 1.48 18.81 1.83
N HIS A 32 1.13 18.30 0.65
CA HIS A 32 1.88 18.51 -0.59
C HIS A 32 1.00 18.33 -1.84
N HIS A 33 0.31 19.41 -2.22
CA HIS A 33 -0.63 19.46 -3.34
C HIS A 33 -0.10 18.92 -4.69
N PRO A 34 1.15 19.20 -5.12
CA PRO A 34 1.65 18.70 -6.42
C PRO A 34 1.66 17.18 -6.55
N THR A 35 1.73 16.45 -5.42
CA THR A 35 1.81 14.99 -5.40
C THR A 35 0.50 14.32 -5.00
N SER A 36 -0.62 15.04 -4.88
CA SER A 36 -1.90 14.47 -4.43
C SER A 36 -2.41 13.33 -5.31
N LEU A 37 -2.25 13.45 -6.63
CA LEU A 37 -2.58 12.37 -7.57
C LEU A 37 -1.73 11.12 -7.34
N VAL A 38 -0.45 11.31 -7.03
CA VAL A 38 0.45 10.18 -6.68
C VAL A 38 -0.01 9.55 -5.37
N GLY A 39 -0.48 10.34 -4.41
CA GLY A 39 -0.97 9.82 -3.15
C GLY A 39 -2.26 9.01 -3.28
N GLY A 40 -3.22 9.48 -4.07
CA GLY A 40 -4.41 8.70 -4.43
C GLY A 40 -4.05 7.39 -5.15
N LEU A 41 -3.17 7.46 -6.15
CA LEU A 41 -2.66 6.29 -6.88
C LEU A 41 -2.01 5.27 -5.94
N TRP A 42 -1.12 5.74 -5.05
CA TRP A 42 -0.35 4.85 -4.18
C TRP A 42 -1.21 4.19 -3.10
N ALA A 43 -2.19 4.91 -2.57
CA ALA A 43 -3.21 4.34 -1.70
C ALA A 43 -4.02 3.25 -2.43
N VAL A 44 -4.45 3.48 -3.68
CA VAL A 44 -5.15 2.47 -4.49
C VAL A 44 -4.29 1.22 -4.70
N ILE A 45 -3.04 1.37 -5.14
CA ILE A 45 -2.12 0.24 -5.34
C ILE A 45 -1.98 -0.56 -4.04
N SER A 46 -1.83 0.12 -2.92
CA SER A 46 -1.71 -0.52 -1.60
C SER A 46 -2.97 -1.29 -1.25
N ALA A 47 -4.15 -0.71 -1.47
CA ALA A 47 -5.43 -1.35 -1.21
C ALA A 47 -5.62 -2.61 -2.08
N ILE A 48 -5.26 -2.54 -3.37
CA ILE A 48 -5.35 -3.67 -4.30
C ILE A 48 -4.39 -4.80 -3.89
N ILE A 49 -3.15 -4.48 -3.51
CA ILE A 49 -2.17 -5.47 -3.04
C ILE A 49 -2.64 -6.16 -1.77
N VAL A 50 -3.32 -5.42 -0.89
CA VAL A 50 -3.75 -5.93 0.42
C VAL A 50 -5.05 -6.71 0.34
N LEU A 51 -5.96 -6.35 -0.57
CA LEU A 51 -7.25 -7.01 -0.69
C LEU A 51 -7.09 -8.43 -1.26
N GLU A 52 -7.34 -9.42 -0.41
CA GLU A 52 -7.30 -10.84 -0.78
C GLU A 52 -8.70 -11.47 -0.77
N ALA A 53 -8.78 -12.72 -1.23
CA ALA A 53 -10.03 -13.47 -1.27
C ALA A 53 -10.64 -13.69 0.12
N THR A 54 -9.79 -13.89 1.14
CA THR A 54 -10.22 -14.08 2.52
C THR A 54 -9.70 -12.98 3.45
N HIS A 55 -10.46 -12.66 4.50
CA HIS A 55 -10.06 -11.63 5.48
C HIS A 55 -8.72 -11.97 6.16
N LYS A 56 -8.44 -13.25 6.45
CA LYS A 56 -7.19 -13.68 7.08
C LYS A 56 -5.98 -13.40 6.17
N GLU A 57 -6.11 -13.69 4.89
CA GLU A 57 -5.09 -13.37 3.89
C GLU A 57 -4.93 -11.85 3.74
N THR A 58 -6.04 -11.09 3.74
CA THR A 58 -6.01 -9.63 3.72
C THR A 58 -5.21 -9.07 4.89
N PHE A 59 -5.40 -9.58 6.12
CA PHE A 59 -4.62 -9.16 7.29
C PHE A 59 -3.13 -9.51 7.17
N ALA A 60 -2.81 -10.71 6.65
CA ALA A 60 -1.43 -11.10 6.42
C ALA A 60 -0.77 -10.21 5.35
N SER A 61 -1.47 -9.93 4.25
CA SER A 61 -1.00 -9.04 3.18
C SER A 61 -0.83 -7.60 3.68
N ALA A 62 -1.77 -7.09 4.48
CA ALA A 62 -1.69 -5.80 5.15
C ALA A 62 -0.42 -5.65 5.98
N LYS A 63 -0.12 -6.64 6.84
CA LYS A 63 1.11 -6.64 7.64
C LYS A 63 2.35 -6.58 6.75
N ASN A 64 2.41 -7.43 5.72
CA ASN A 64 3.57 -7.48 4.83
C ASN A 64 3.75 -6.16 4.07
N ARG A 65 2.65 -5.53 3.63
CA ARG A 65 2.63 -4.24 2.94
C ARG A 65 3.17 -3.13 3.83
N LEU A 66 2.66 -2.99 5.05
CA LEU A 66 3.13 -1.96 5.98
C LEU A 66 4.60 -2.11 6.33
N ILE A 67 5.05 -3.34 6.63
CA ILE A 67 6.47 -3.63 6.91
C ILE A 67 7.34 -3.29 5.69
N GLY A 68 6.94 -3.78 4.51
CA GLY A 68 7.71 -3.58 3.29
C GLY A 68 7.82 -2.10 2.94
N THR A 69 6.73 -1.36 3.04
CA THR A 69 6.70 0.08 2.79
C THR A 69 7.48 0.86 3.84
N PHE A 70 7.43 0.49 5.12
CA PHE A 70 8.23 1.13 6.15
C PHE A 70 9.74 1.01 5.87
N ILE A 71 10.22 -0.21 5.57
CA ILE A 71 11.63 -0.44 5.22
C ILE A 71 12.00 0.33 3.95
N GLY A 72 11.15 0.27 2.92
CA GLY A 72 11.40 0.96 1.66
C GLY A 72 11.46 2.47 1.82
N ALA A 73 10.57 3.04 2.63
CA ALA A 73 10.54 4.47 2.96
C ALA A 73 11.77 4.91 3.74
N LEU A 74 12.21 4.10 4.72
CA LEU A 74 13.43 4.39 5.47
C LEU A 74 14.66 4.40 4.55
N VAL A 75 14.85 3.35 3.74
CA VAL A 75 16.02 3.22 2.86
C VAL A 75 16.05 4.34 1.81
N SER A 76 14.93 4.56 1.11
CA SER A 76 14.85 5.58 0.06
C SER A 76 14.91 7.00 0.61
N GLY A 77 14.25 7.27 1.74
CA GLY A 77 14.30 8.57 2.42
C GLY A 77 15.71 8.94 2.87
N VAL A 78 16.43 7.99 3.49
CA VAL A 78 17.84 8.18 3.90
C VAL A 78 18.73 8.35 2.68
N TYR A 79 18.59 7.52 1.64
CA TYR A 79 19.39 7.67 0.42
C TYR A 79 19.18 9.05 -0.21
N LEU A 80 17.93 9.46 -0.42
CA LEU A 80 17.59 10.71 -1.11
C LEU A 80 17.94 11.97 -0.29
N TYR A 81 18.11 11.82 1.03
CA TYR A 81 18.58 12.91 1.88
C TYR A 81 20.05 13.25 1.63
N TYR A 82 20.89 12.24 1.39
CA TYR A 82 22.33 12.44 1.14
C TYR A 82 22.71 12.51 -0.34
N PHE A 83 21.93 11.87 -1.21
CA PHE A 83 22.25 11.69 -2.62
C PHE A 83 21.06 12.02 -3.52
N SER A 84 21.33 12.54 -4.70
CA SER A 84 20.29 12.64 -5.74
C SER A 84 20.02 11.27 -6.38
N PHE A 85 18.91 11.17 -7.12
CA PHE A 85 18.60 9.96 -7.89
C PHE A 85 19.73 9.63 -8.87
N SER A 86 20.18 8.37 -8.85
CA SER A 86 21.06 7.78 -9.85
C SER A 86 20.67 6.32 -10.06
N ILE A 87 20.94 5.77 -11.25
CA ILE A 87 20.60 4.37 -11.57
C ILE A 87 21.36 3.41 -10.64
N LEU A 88 22.65 3.66 -10.42
CA LEU A 88 23.46 2.85 -9.51
C LEU A 88 22.96 2.96 -8.07
N GLY A 89 22.67 4.17 -7.59
CA GLY A 89 22.12 4.37 -6.25
C GLY A 89 20.76 3.71 -6.05
N PHE A 90 19.91 3.71 -7.08
CA PHE A 90 18.64 2.99 -7.08
C PHE A 90 18.84 1.46 -6.95
N ILE A 91 19.75 0.87 -7.73
CA ILE A 91 20.08 -0.57 -7.62
C ILE A 91 20.59 -0.91 -6.22
N VAL A 92 21.50 -0.09 -5.68
CA VAL A 92 22.07 -0.26 -4.34
C VAL A 92 20.97 -0.13 -3.27
N ALA A 93 20.09 0.86 -3.37
CA ALA A 93 19.00 1.04 -2.42
C ALA A 93 18.05 -0.16 -2.38
N VAL A 94 17.66 -0.70 -3.55
CA VAL A 94 16.82 -1.90 -3.63
C VAL A 94 17.54 -3.12 -3.03
N ALA A 95 18.84 -3.30 -3.33
CA ALA A 95 19.64 -4.38 -2.77
C ALA A 95 19.76 -4.29 -1.24
N VAL A 96 19.99 -3.08 -0.70
CA VAL A 96 20.02 -2.82 0.75
C VAL A 96 18.67 -3.10 1.39
N GLY A 97 17.57 -2.65 0.79
CA GLY A 97 16.22 -2.94 1.28
C GLY A 97 15.91 -4.44 1.31
N ALA A 98 16.30 -5.18 0.26
CA ALA A 98 16.17 -6.62 0.22
C ALA A 98 17.03 -7.30 1.31
N LEU A 99 18.28 -6.88 1.48
CA LEU A 99 19.18 -7.39 2.51
C LEU A 99 18.61 -7.18 3.92
N ILE A 100 18.07 -5.99 4.21
CA ILE A 100 17.39 -5.70 5.49
C ILE A 100 16.25 -6.71 5.69
N CYS A 101 15.38 -6.90 4.70
CA CYS A 101 14.30 -7.88 4.81
C CYS A 101 14.82 -9.31 5.05
N PHE A 102 15.93 -9.73 4.44
CA PHE A 102 16.52 -11.04 4.72
C PHE A 102 17.08 -11.15 6.14
N LEU A 103 17.78 -10.13 6.63
CA LEU A 103 18.38 -10.12 7.98
C LEU A 103 17.33 -10.20 9.10
N PHE A 104 16.11 -9.71 8.85
CA PHE A 104 14.98 -9.76 9.80
C PHE A 104 13.97 -10.88 9.52
N ASP A 105 14.27 -11.82 8.61
CA ASP A 105 13.37 -12.91 8.17
C ASP A 105 11.99 -12.43 7.65
N LEU A 106 11.98 -11.28 6.97
CA LEU A 106 10.80 -10.62 6.40
C LEU A 106 10.66 -10.93 4.90
N GLN A 107 10.85 -12.19 4.52
CA GLN A 107 10.93 -12.63 3.11
C GLN A 107 9.68 -12.23 2.30
N LYS A 108 8.50 -12.25 2.92
CA LYS A 108 7.23 -11.86 2.31
C LYS A 108 7.15 -10.36 1.97
N SER A 109 7.95 -9.52 2.64
CA SER A 109 7.98 -8.07 2.45
C SER A 109 9.03 -7.61 1.44
N VAL A 110 10.01 -8.45 1.05
CA VAL A 110 11.09 -8.10 0.11
C VAL A 110 10.57 -7.44 -1.17
N LYS A 111 9.56 -8.04 -1.80
CA LYS A 111 8.94 -7.49 -3.02
C LYS A 111 8.31 -6.12 -2.77
N LEU A 112 7.61 -5.95 -1.65
CA LEU A 112 6.90 -4.73 -1.31
C LEU A 112 7.87 -3.59 -0.93
N THR A 113 8.98 -3.93 -0.30
CA THR A 113 10.11 -3.02 -0.08
C THR A 113 10.69 -2.52 -1.38
N GLY A 114 11.00 -3.42 -2.33
CA GLY A 114 11.51 -3.05 -3.64
C GLY A 114 10.58 -2.11 -4.40
N ILE A 115 9.28 -2.43 -4.46
CA ILE A 115 8.28 -1.56 -5.11
C ILE A 115 8.25 -0.18 -4.43
N THR A 116 8.29 -0.13 -3.10
CA THR A 116 8.24 1.14 -2.36
C THR A 116 9.47 2.01 -2.63
N ILE A 117 10.67 1.43 -2.63
CA ILE A 117 11.91 2.14 -2.95
C ILE A 117 11.82 2.73 -4.36
N SER A 118 11.37 1.93 -5.34
CA SER A 118 11.17 2.38 -6.72
C SER A 118 10.23 3.58 -6.79
N VAL A 119 9.07 3.52 -6.12
CA VAL A 119 8.11 4.63 -6.15
C VAL A 119 8.69 5.89 -5.53
N ILE A 120 9.26 5.81 -4.32
CA ILE A 120 9.78 7.01 -3.64
C ILE A 120 10.92 7.64 -4.44
N MET A 121 11.86 6.84 -4.95
CA MET A 121 13.00 7.33 -5.71
C MET A 121 12.60 7.93 -7.06
N ILE A 122 11.63 7.35 -7.77
CA ILE A 122 11.14 7.90 -9.04
C ILE A 122 10.31 9.17 -8.81
N VAL A 123 9.46 9.22 -7.78
CA VAL A 123 8.70 10.44 -7.46
C VAL A 123 9.64 11.61 -7.19
N ALA A 124 10.77 11.38 -6.52
CA ALA A 124 11.77 12.43 -6.26
C ALA A 124 12.38 13.00 -7.55
N THR A 125 12.28 12.30 -8.69
CA THR A 125 12.69 12.82 -10.00
C THR A 125 11.58 13.63 -10.70
N LEU A 126 10.32 13.32 -10.40
CA LEU A 126 9.15 13.99 -10.96
C LEU A 126 8.90 15.33 -10.28
N GLU A 127 9.13 15.40 -8.97
CA GLU A 127 8.94 16.60 -8.17
C GLU A 127 10.23 16.95 -7.44
N LYS A 128 11.03 17.85 -8.03
CA LYS A 128 12.37 18.19 -7.54
C LYS A 128 12.38 19.02 -6.27
N GLY A 129 11.23 19.60 -5.87
CA GLY A 129 11.12 20.45 -4.68
C GLY A 129 10.72 19.72 -3.40
N ILE A 130 10.30 18.46 -3.48
CA ILE A 130 9.79 17.75 -2.30
C ILE A 130 10.95 17.31 -1.40
N HIS A 131 10.85 17.62 -0.10
CA HIS A 131 11.82 17.16 0.88
C HIS A 131 11.83 15.62 0.95
N PRO A 132 13.00 14.95 0.92
CA PRO A 132 13.09 13.48 0.85
C PRO A 132 12.29 12.73 1.91
N PHE A 133 12.34 13.16 3.17
CA PHE A 133 11.58 12.54 4.25
C PHE A 133 10.09 12.83 4.18
N LEU A 134 9.68 13.98 3.62
CA LEU A 134 8.27 14.27 3.39
C LEU A 134 7.71 13.36 2.29
N ASN A 135 8.44 13.19 1.18
CA ASN A 135 8.09 12.25 0.13
C ASN A 135 7.94 10.82 0.68
N ALA A 136 8.96 10.34 1.40
CA ALA A 136 8.93 9.00 1.98
C ALA A 136 7.79 8.82 3.01
N GLY A 137 7.57 9.82 3.86
CA GLY A 137 6.50 9.83 4.87
C GLY A 137 5.10 9.82 4.24
N LEU A 138 4.88 10.60 3.18
CA LEU A 138 3.63 10.60 2.43
C LEU A 138 3.36 9.24 1.80
N ARG A 139 4.35 8.64 1.11
CA ARG A 139 4.21 7.30 0.54
C ARG A 139 3.93 6.22 1.60
N LEU A 140 4.48 6.36 2.80
CA LEU A 140 4.15 5.46 3.91
C LEU A 140 2.70 5.65 4.39
N ALA A 141 2.28 6.90 4.59
CA ALA A 141 0.95 7.23 5.08
C ALA A 141 -0.16 6.82 4.09
N GLU A 142 0.01 7.13 2.81
CA GLU A 142 -0.90 6.71 1.73
C GLU A 142 -1.01 5.19 1.63
N SER A 143 0.12 4.48 1.80
CA SER A 143 0.10 3.01 1.84
C SER A 143 -0.68 2.50 3.04
N ALA A 144 -0.54 3.15 4.20
CA ALA A 144 -1.32 2.82 5.38
C ALA A 144 -2.82 3.09 5.19
N ILE A 145 -3.18 4.21 4.55
CA ILE A 145 -4.57 4.53 4.19
C ILE A 145 -5.16 3.46 3.29
N GLY A 146 -4.48 3.13 2.17
CA GLY A 146 -4.93 2.08 1.25
C GLY A 146 -5.08 0.72 1.93
N THR A 147 -4.09 0.35 2.75
CA THR A 147 -4.12 -0.88 3.55
C THR A 147 -5.31 -0.89 4.51
N GLY A 148 -5.57 0.22 5.21
CA GLY A 148 -6.70 0.37 6.11
C GLY A 148 -8.03 0.23 5.41
N VAL A 149 -8.20 0.88 4.24
CA VAL A 149 -9.41 0.76 3.43
C VAL A 149 -9.67 -0.69 3.00
N ALA A 150 -8.64 -1.41 2.53
CA ALA A 150 -8.78 -2.81 2.15
C ALA A 150 -9.20 -3.71 3.32
N VAL A 151 -8.61 -3.51 4.50
CA VAL A 151 -8.97 -4.24 5.72
C VAL A 151 -10.42 -3.94 6.14
N LEU A 152 -10.83 -2.67 6.10
CA LEU A 152 -12.20 -2.26 6.43
C LEU A 152 -13.22 -2.91 5.50
N VAL A 153 -12.97 -2.90 4.18
CA VAL A 153 -13.85 -3.54 3.20
C VAL A 153 -13.92 -5.06 3.42
N ALA A 154 -12.79 -5.72 3.72
CA ALA A 154 -12.77 -7.15 4.01
C ALA A 154 -13.57 -7.50 5.28
N LEU A 155 -13.49 -6.69 6.33
CA LEU A 155 -14.25 -6.86 7.57
C LEU A 155 -15.76 -6.64 7.36
N LEU A 156 -16.13 -5.58 6.62
CA LEU A 156 -17.54 -5.31 6.30
C LEU A 156 -18.15 -6.44 5.49
N ALA A 157 -17.42 -6.99 4.52
CA ALA A 157 -17.87 -8.15 3.77
C ALA A 157 -18.10 -9.38 4.66
N LEU A 158 -17.15 -9.69 5.54
CA LEU A 158 -17.29 -10.80 6.50
C LEU A 158 -18.53 -10.62 7.40
N TYR A 159 -18.77 -9.39 7.86
CA TYR A 159 -19.94 -9.08 8.67
C TYR A 159 -21.26 -9.32 7.90
N ILE A 160 -21.34 -8.87 6.65
CA ILE A 160 -22.53 -9.06 5.79
C ILE A 160 -22.76 -10.55 5.50
N GLU A 161 -21.70 -11.31 5.19
CA GLU A 161 -21.77 -12.76 4.94
C GLU A 161 -22.30 -13.51 6.18
N ASN A 162 -21.80 -13.18 7.37
CA ASN A 162 -22.26 -13.77 8.64
C ASN A 162 -23.74 -13.43 8.94
N MET A 163 -24.18 -12.21 8.64
CA MET A 163 -25.58 -11.80 8.81
C MET A 163 -26.53 -12.52 7.87
N SER A 164 -26.12 -12.75 6.62
CA SER A 164 -26.89 -13.51 5.63
C SER A 164 -27.05 -14.97 6.06
N ALA A 165 -25.96 -15.59 6.55
CA ALA A 165 -25.99 -16.97 7.05
C ALA A 165 -26.96 -17.15 8.24
N ARG A 166 -26.96 -16.21 9.20
CA ARG A 166 -27.89 -16.24 10.34
C ARG A 166 -29.36 -16.17 9.91
N LYS A 167 -29.70 -15.34 8.91
CA LYS A 167 -31.08 -15.23 8.40
C LYS A 167 -31.58 -16.51 7.72
N ASN A 168 -30.68 -17.29 7.11
CA ASN A 168 -31.05 -18.56 6.47
C ASN A 168 -31.26 -19.71 7.47
N ILE A 169 -30.72 -19.63 8.69
CA ILE A 169 -30.92 -20.65 9.74
C ILE A 169 -32.25 -20.46 10.47
N VAL A 170 -32.76 -19.23 10.54
CA VAL A 170 -34.00 -18.88 11.26
C VAL A 170 -35.26 -19.03 10.39
N LYS A 171 -35.09 -19.32 9.09
CA LYS A 171 -36.18 -19.66 8.16
C LYS A 171 -36.29 -21.17 8.02
#